data_AF-A0A7X6SN34-F1
#
_entry.id   AF-A0A7X6SN34-F1
#
_cell.length_a   1.000
_cell.length_b   1.000
_cell.length_c   1.000
_cell.angle_alpha   90.00
_cell.angle_beta   90.00
_cell.angle_gamma   90.00
#
_symmetry.space_group_name_H-M   'P 1'
#
loop_
_entity.id
_entity.type
_entity.pdbx_description
1 polymer ?
#
loop_
_entity_poly.entity_id
_entity_poly.type
_entity_poly.pdbx_seq_one_letter_code
_entity_poly.pdbx_strand_id
1 'polypeptide(L)'
;MELSENALIVLERRYFRKNEAGQTIEDWEGMINRVASNIAQGSKDKEKLYFELLDSGMFLPNSPTLMNAGSDLQQLSACFVLPIEDSMESIFETLKNAALIHKSGGGTGFSFSHLREANAPVRSTNGVSSGPISFLKVYNAATDAVKQGGTRRGANMAILNVEHPQILEFIQCKADPKELTNFNISVGVSEVYMQAVLNDNDYDLISPHSGKVIRRLKARDVFNLIVEMAHRNGEPGIIFLDKINAANPTPKLGRIESTNPCGEQ
;
A
#
# COMPACT_ATOMS: atom_id res chain seq x y z
N MET A 1 4.79 3.84 -32.16
CA MET A 1 5.81 2.89 -31.64
C MET A 1 5.62 1.52 -32.30
N GLU A 2 6.68 0.76 -32.57
CA GLU A 2 6.54 -0.67 -32.90
C GLU A 2 6.33 -1.50 -31.62
N LEU A 3 5.14 -2.09 -31.47
CA LEU A 3 4.80 -2.93 -30.33
C LEU A 3 5.33 -4.35 -30.54
N SER A 4 6.04 -4.88 -29.54
CA SER A 4 6.41 -6.30 -29.52
C SER A 4 5.16 -7.19 -29.41
N GLU A 5 5.27 -8.43 -29.90
CA GLU A 5 4.21 -9.44 -29.78
C GLU A 5 3.76 -9.64 -28.33
N ASN A 6 4.72 -9.67 -27.39
CA ASN A 6 4.42 -9.76 -25.96
C ASN A 6 3.65 -8.55 -25.44
N ALA A 7 3.99 -7.35 -25.90
CA ALA A 7 3.27 -6.13 -25.50
C ALA A 7 1.82 -6.17 -26.01
N LEU A 8 1.60 -6.60 -27.25
CA LEU A 8 0.26 -6.77 -27.81
C LEU A 8 -0.59 -7.77 -27.00
N ILE A 9 -0.03 -8.92 -26.64
CA ILE A 9 -0.72 -9.92 -25.79
C ILE A 9 -1.13 -9.30 -24.44
N VAL A 10 -0.26 -8.50 -23.81
CA VAL A 10 -0.55 -7.84 -22.54
C VAL A 10 -1.64 -6.78 -22.71
N LEU A 11 -1.57 -5.97 -23.77
CA LEU A 11 -2.54 -4.94 -24.10
C LEU A 11 -3.93 -5.53 -24.33
N GLU A 12 -4.07 -6.55 -25.16
CA GLU A 12 -5.34 -7.25 -25.42
C GLU A 12 -5.93 -7.89 -24.16
N ARG A 13 -5.07 -8.45 -23.30
CA ARG A 13 -5.55 -9.12 -22.09
C ARG A 13 -6.03 -8.13 -21.03
N ARG A 14 -5.34 -6.98 -20.87
CA ARG A 14 -5.49 -6.14 -19.68
C ARG A 14 -5.94 -4.70 -19.92
N TYR A 15 -5.68 -4.12 -21.10
CA TYR A 15 -5.80 -2.68 -21.31
C TYR A 15 -6.84 -2.30 -22.35
N PHE A 16 -6.93 -3.05 -23.46
CA PHE A 16 -7.90 -2.78 -24.51
C PHE A 16 -9.32 -3.05 -24.02
N ARG A 17 -10.24 -2.14 -24.39
CA ARG A 17 -11.67 -2.29 -24.12
C ARG A 17 -12.24 -3.54 -24.76
N LYS A 18 -13.19 -4.14 -24.05
CA LYS A 18 -13.93 -5.32 -24.47
C LYS A 18 -15.42 -5.01 -24.48
N ASN A 19 -16.14 -5.61 -25.41
CA ASN A 19 -17.60 -5.57 -25.42
C ASN A 19 -18.19 -6.52 -24.36
N GLU A 20 -19.52 -6.55 -24.24
CA GLU A 20 -20.24 -7.43 -23.30
C GLU A 20 -19.99 -8.93 -23.56
N ALA A 21 -19.66 -9.30 -24.80
CA ALA A 21 -19.27 -10.67 -25.17
C ALA A 21 -17.80 -10.99 -24.84
N GLY A 22 -17.04 -10.05 -24.26
CA GLY A 22 -15.65 -10.20 -23.88
C GLY A 22 -14.65 -10.10 -25.05
N GLN A 23 -15.10 -9.70 -26.24
CA GLN A 23 -14.26 -9.52 -27.41
C GLN A 23 -13.59 -8.14 -27.36
N THR A 24 -12.30 -8.10 -27.68
CA THR A 24 -11.52 -6.86 -27.77
C THR A 24 -12.03 -6.00 -28.93
N ILE A 25 -12.34 -4.73 -28.65
CA ILE A 25 -12.88 -3.75 -29.61
C ILE A 25 -12.00 -2.52 -29.77
N GLU A 26 -10.84 -2.51 -29.12
CA GLU A 26 -9.90 -1.40 -29.09
C GLU A 26 -8.52 -1.93 -29.46
N ASP A 27 -7.73 -1.12 -30.14
CA ASP A 27 -6.34 -1.39 -30.48
C ASP A 27 -5.43 -0.32 -29.84
N TRP A 28 -4.15 -0.34 -30.21
CA TRP A 28 -3.17 0.60 -29.69
C TRP A 28 -3.58 2.06 -29.94
N GLU A 29 -3.90 2.41 -31.18
CA GLU A 29 -4.25 3.77 -31.59
C GLU A 29 -5.53 4.24 -30.90
N GLY A 30 -6.56 3.39 -30.84
CA GLY A 30 -7.80 3.65 -30.13
C GLY A 30 -7.59 3.92 -28.65
N MET A 31 -6.76 3.10 -27.99
CA MET A 31 -6.45 3.25 -26.57
C MET A 31 -5.73 4.58 -26.29
N ILE A 32 -4.66 4.89 -27.02
CA ILE A 32 -3.89 6.12 -26.78
C ILE A 32 -4.69 7.37 -27.15
N ASN A 33 -5.54 7.32 -28.18
CA ASN A 33 -6.45 8.41 -28.52
C ASN A 33 -7.45 8.66 -27.39
N ARG A 34 -8.12 7.60 -26.90
CA ARG A 34 -9.03 7.69 -25.74
C ARG A 34 -8.35 8.32 -24.52
N VAL A 35 -7.14 7.85 -24.18
CA VAL A 35 -6.39 8.35 -23.02
C VAL A 35 -6.01 9.82 -23.22
N ALA A 36 -5.43 10.17 -24.38
CA ALA A 36 -5.02 11.52 -24.71
C ALA A 36 -6.20 12.51 -24.68
N SER A 37 -7.31 12.14 -25.34
CA SER A 37 -8.52 12.96 -25.44
C SER A 37 -9.15 13.21 -24.06
N ASN A 38 -9.23 12.15 -23.24
CA ASN A 38 -9.79 12.25 -21.89
C ASN A 38 -8.96 13.16 -20.97
N ILE A 39 -7.64 13.01 -20.98
CA ILE A 39 -6.72 13.82 -20.15
C ILE A 39 -6.63 15.27 -20.65
N ALA A 40 -6.75 15.48 -21.96
CA ALA A 40 -6.71 16.81 -22.56
C ALA A 40 -7.90 17.71 -22.20
N GLN A 41 -9.00 17.13 -21.69
CA GLN A 41 -10.20 17.85 -21.24
C GLN A 41 -10.69 18.89 -22.27
N GLY A 42 -10.71 18.51 -23.56
CA GLY A 42 -11.19 19.34 -24.66
C GLY A 42 -10.16 20.28 -25.29
N SER A 43 -8.92 20.32 -24.79
CA SER A 43 -7.83 21.09 -25.41
C SER A 43 -7.19 20.32 -26.56
N LYS A 44 -7.46 20.73 -27.81
CA LYS A 44 -6.93 20.08 -29.02
C LYS A 44 -5.41 20.05 -29.08
N ASP A 45 -4.74 21.11 -28.64
CA ASP A 45 -3.28 21.19 -28.63
C ASP A 45 -2.67 20.17 -27.67
N LYS A 46 -3.27 20.02 -26.48
CA LYS A 46 -2.86 19.01 -25.49
C LYS A 46 -3.16 17.60 -25.96
N GLU A 47 -4.33 17.36 -26.54
CA GLU A 47 -4.73 16.06 -27.07
C GLU A 47 -3.73 15.55 -28.10
N LYS A 48 -3.37 16.41 -29.06
CA LYS A 48 -2.33 16.11 -30.05
C LYS A 48 -0.99 15.80 -29.40
N LEU A 49 -0.55 16.66 -28.47
CA LEU A 49 0.72 16.48 -27.76
C LEU A 49 0.76 15.17 -26.96
N TYR A 50 -0.32 14.84 -26.25
CA TYR A 50 -0.40 13.62 -25.43
C TYR A 50 -0.46 12.37 -26.30
N PHE A 51 -1.19 12.41 -27.42
CA PHE A 51 -1.19 11.31 -28.38
C PHE A 51 0.21 11.05 -28.93
N GLU A 52 0.90 12.09 -29.41
CA GLU A 52 2.27 11.98 -29.94
C GLU A 52 3.24 11.44 -28.88
N LEU A 53 3.11 11.90 -27.63
CA LEU A 53 3.93 11.44 -26.51
C LEU A 53 3.72 9.94 -26.21
N LEU A 54 2.46 9.48 -26.17
CA LEU A 54 2.12 8.08 -25.94
C LEU A 54 2.60 7.19 -27.09
N ASP A 55 2.34 7.58 -28.34
CA ASP A 55 2.73 6.79 -29.50
C ASP A 55 4.26 6.75 -29.69
N SER A 56 4.98 7.79 -29.26
CA SER A 56 6.44 7.80 -29.31
C SER A 56 7.08 6.75 -28.39
N GLY A 57 6.39 6.34 -27.33
CA GLY A 57 6.94 5.46 -26.30
C GLY A 57 7.86 6.10 -25.29
N MET A 58 8.10 7.41 -25.40
CA MET A 58 8.94 8.13 -24.43
C MET A 58 8.30 8.22 -23.05
N PHE A 59 6.97 8.10 -22.98
CA PHE A 59 6.22 8.13 -21.74
C PHE A 59 4.95 7.29 -21.84
N LEU A 60 4.68 6.53 -20.79
CA LEU A 60 3.38 5.88 -20.58
C LEU A 60 2.91 6.18 -19.16
N PRO A 61 1.64 6.55 -18.98
CA PRO A 61 1.07 6.73 -17.65
C PRO A 61 0.89 5.36 -16.97
N ASN A 62 0.55 5.39 -15.69
CA ASN A 62 0.29 4.19 -14.91
C ASN A 62 -0.85 3.33 -15.51
N SER A 63 -0.94 2.06 -15.08
CA SER A 63 -1.97 1.15 -15.60
C SER A 63 -3.41 1.65 -15.42
N PRO A 64 -3.81 2.21 -14.25
CA PRO A 64 -5.18 2.72 -14.08
C PRO A 64 -5.53 3.83 -15.06
N THR A 65 -4.59 4.71 -15.42
CA THR A 65 -4.83 5.73 -16.43
C THR A 65 -5.16 5.11 -17.78
N LEU A 66 -4.36 4.14 -18.23
CA LEU A 66 -4.59 3.44 -19.50
C LEU A 66 -5.93 2.69 -19.51
N MET A 67 -6.27 2.03 -18.41
CA MET A 67 -7.49 1.22 -18.28
C MET A 67 -8.76 2.07 -18.13
N ASN A 68 -8.71 3.12 -17.33
CA ASN A 68 -9.91 3.80 -16.82
C ASN A 68 -10.18 5.16 -17.48
N ALA A 69 -9.23 5.78 -18.19
CA ALA A 69 -9.47 7.04 -18.89
C ALA A 69 -10.64 6.89 -19.86
N GLY A 70 -11.64 7.77 -19.75
CA GLY A 70 -12.85 7.73 -20.57
C GLY A 70 -13.88 6.67 -20.15
N SER A 71 -13.69 5.96 -19.03
CA SER A 71 -14.69 5.06 -18.42
C SER A 71 -15.61 5.83 -17.46
N ASP A 72 -16.66 5.21 -16.93
CA ASP A 72 -17.55 5.86 -15.94
C ASP A 72 -16.85 6.10 -14.59
N LEU A 73 -15.94 5.21 -14.18
CA LEU A 73 -15.26 5.29 -12.88
C LEU A 73 -14.14 6.34 -12.86
N GLN A 74 -13.50 6.63 -13.99
CA GLN A 74 -12.41 7.62 -14.15
C GLN A 74 -11.31 7.60 -13.05
N GLN A 75 -11.07 6.46 -12.39
CA GLN A 75 -10.00 6.37 -11.39
C GLN A 75 -8.64 6.22 -12.10
N LEU A 76 -7.93 7.33 -12.28
CA LEU A 76 -6.62 7.35 -12.94
C LEU A 76 -5.45 7.17 -11.96
N SER A 77 -5.71 7.36 -10.66
CA SER A 77 -4.73 7.17 -9.60
C SER A 77 -4.58 5.71 -9.22
N ALA A 78 -3.33 5.26 -9.01
CA ALA A 78 -3.02 3.86 -8.72
C ALA A 78 -2.89 3.55 -7.24
N CYS A 79 -2.41 4.50 -6.45
CA CYS A 79 -1.91 4.25 -5.11
C CYS A 79 -2.45 5.30 -4.14
N PHE A 80 -2.86 4.82 -2.97
CA PHE A 80 -3.47 5.62 -1.92
C PHE A 80 -2.85 5.23 -0.58
N VAL A 81 -2.67 6.19 0.30
CA VAL A 81 -2.25 5.95 1.69
C VAL A 81 -3.36 6.48 2.58
N LEU A 82 -3.88 5.63 3.46
CA LEU A 82 -5.01 5.98 4.32
C LEU A 82 -4.59 5.91 5.80
N PRO A 83 -4.91 6.96 6.59
CA PRO A 83 -4.61 6.95 8.02
C PRO A 83 -5.51 5.97 8.77
N ILE A 84 -4.99 5.42 9.87
CA ILE A 84 -5.76 4.60 10.81
C ILE A 84 -5.50 5.16 12.21
N GLU A 85 -6.57 5.59 12.86
CA GLU A 85 -6.55 6.02 14.26
C GLU A 85 -6.99 4.87 15.18
N ASP A 86 -6.65 4.97 16.47
CA ASP A 86 -6.96 3.97 17.50
C ASP A 86 -8.44 4.01 17.95
N SER A 87 -9.36 3.86 17.00
CA SER A 87 -10.80 3.76 17.23
C SER A 87 -11.47 2.81 16.24
N MET A 88 -12.56 2.16 16.65
CA MET A 88 -13.31 1.25 15.77
C MET A 88 -13.89 2.01 14.58
N GLU A 89 -14.35 3.24 14.79
CA GLU A 89 -14.89 4.10 13.76
C GLU A 89 -13.84 4.39 12.68
N SER A 90 -12.61 4.76 13.08
CA SER A 90 -11.53 5.01 12.12
C SER A 90 -11.10 3.74 11.40
N ILE A 91 -10.90 2.64 12.13
CA ILE A 91 -10.48 1.36 11.54
C ILE A 91 -11.48 0.91 10.46
N PHE A 92 -12.78 0.91 10.76
CA PHE A 92 -13.77 0.41 9.81
C PHE A 92 -14.14 1.42 8.71
N GLU A 93 -14.05 2.73 8.95
CA GLU A 93 -14.21 3.72 7.88
C GLU A 93 -13.03 3.66 6.90
N THR A 94 -11.79 3.50 7.40
CA THR A 94 -10.61 3.30 6.54
C THR A 94 -10.71 2.00 5.75
N LEU A 95 -11.19 0.91 6.37
CA LEU A 95 -11.44 -0.35 5.66
C LEU A 95 -12.47 -0.21 4.54
N LYS A 96 -13.58 0.49 4.80
CA LYS A 96 -14.61 0.79 3.80
C LYS A 96 -14.02 1.60 2.63
N ASN A 97 -13.23 2.64 2.92
CA ASN A 97 -12.57 3.44 1.89
C ASN A 97 -11.57 2.61 1.08
N ALA A 98 -10.79 1.74 1.73
CA ALA A 98 -9.88 0.83 1.06
C ALA A 98 -10.63 -0.12 0.11
N ALA A 99 -11.77 -0.68 0.53
CA ALA A 99 -12.60 -1.54 -0.30
C ALA A 99 -13.13 -0.81 -1.56
N LEU A 100 -13.54 0.45 -1.43
CA LEU A 100 -13.96 1.27 -2.57
C LEU A 100 -12.80 1.56 -3.54
N ILE A 101 -11.60 1.84 -3.00
CA ILE A 101 -10.39 2.04 -3.81
C ILE A 101 -10.04 0.75 -4.57
N HIS A 102 -10.04 -0.40 -3.89
CA HIS A 102 -9.74 -1.70 -4.51
C HIS A 102 -10.75 -2.07 -5.60
N LYS A 103 -12.03 -1.74 -5.43
CA LYS A 103 -13.07 -1.92 -6.46
C LYS A 103 -12.68 -1.23 -7.78
N SER A 104 -11.98 -0.10 -7.71
CA SER A 104 -11.51 0.66 -8.86
C SER A 104 -10.09 0.29 -9.34
N GLY A 105 -9.47 -0.74 -8.75
CA GLY A 105 -8.15 -1.24 -9.14
C GLY A 105 -6.95 -0.52 -8.51
N GLY A 106 -7.20 0.36 -7.52
CA GLY A 106 -6.17 1.02 -6.73
C GLY A 106 -5.57 0.10 -5.66
N GLY A 107 -4.33 0.39 -5.26
CA GLY A 107 -3.68 -0.21 -4.09
C GLY A 107 -3.64 0.76 -2.92
N THR A 108 -3.53 0.23 -1.69
CA THR A 108 -3.59 1.05 -0.47
C THR A 108 -2.43 0.80 0.48
N GLY A 109 -2.02 1.81 1.23
CA GLY A 109 -1.04 1.68 2.29
C GLY A 109 -1.55 2.17 3.62
N PHE A 110 -1.08 1.56 4.70
CA PHE A 110 -1.55 1.82 6.06
C PHE A 110 -0.39 1.79 7.07
N SER A 111 -0.41 2.74 8.00
CA SER A 111 0.34 2.64 9.26
C SER A 111 -0.58 2.02 10.31
N PHE A 112 -0.16 0.90 10.87
CA PHE A 112 -0.85 0.25 12.00
C PHE A 112 -0.25 0.68 13.36
N SER A 113 0.75 1.57 13.35
CA SER A 113 1.54 1.96 14.52
C SER A 113 0.76 2.72 15.60
N HIS A 114 -0.37 3.35 15.26
CA HIS A 114 -1.22 4.04 16.24
C HIS A 114 -2.15 3.10 17.00
N LEU A 115 -2.41 1.90 16.46
CA LEU A 115 -3.31 0.95 17.10
C LEU A 115 -2.71 0.40 18.38
N ARG A 116 -3.49 0.40 19.46
CA ARG A 116 -3.04 -0.14 20.75
C ARG A 116 -2.69 -1.63 20.67
N GLU A 117 -1.70 -2.02 21.45
CA GLU A 117 -1.22 -3.40 21.51
C GLU A 117 -2.28 -4.38 21.99
N ALA A 118 -2.13 -5.65 21.61
CA ALA A 118 -2.96 -6.73 22.13
C ALA A 118 -2.93 -6.76 23.67
N ASN A 119 -4.09 -7.06 24.27
CA ASN A 119 -4.34 -7.03 25.71
C ASN A 119 -4.39 -5.63 26.36
N ALA A 120 -4.20 -4.54 25.59
CA ALA A 120 -4.42 -3.19 26.11
C ALA A 120 -5.90 -2.97 26.49
N PRO A 121 -6.20 -2.28 27.60
CA PRO A 121 -7.56 -2.10 28.08
C PRO A 121 -8.42 -1.27 27.12
N VAL A 122 -9.69 -1.63 26.98
CA VAL A 122 -10.70 -0.91 26.19
C VAL A 122 -11.79 -0.37 27.11
N ARG A 123 -11.75 0.95 27.36
CA ARG A 123 -12.62 1.62 28.34
C ARG A 123 -14.12 1.48 28.01
N SER A 124 -14.50 1.48 26.74
CA SER A 124 -15.90 1.47 26.31
C SER A 124 -16.60 0.13 26.55
N THR A 125 -15.86 -0.99 26.49
CA THR A 125 -16.42 -2.35 26.58
C THR A 125 -15.97 -3.11 27.84
N ASN A 126 -15.09 -2.53 28.67
CA ASN A 126 -14.37 -3.22 29.75
C ASN A 126 -13.64 -4.50 29.28
N GLY A 127 -13.32 -4.57 27.98
CA GLY A 127 -12.58 -5.66 27.38
C GLY A 127 -11.11 -5.30 27.14
N VAL A 128 -10.46 -6.10 26.30
CA VAL A 128 -9.08 -5.90 25.87
C VAL A 128 -8.96 -5.86 24.35
N SER A 129 -7.94 -5.17 23.84
CA SER A 129 -7.64 -5.08 22.42
C SER A 129 -7.11 -6.41 21.87
N SER A 130 -7.48 -6.74 20.63
CA SER A 130 -6.86 -7.83 19.87
C SER A 130 -5.57 -7.42 19.15
N GLY A 131 -5.24 -6.12 19.14
CA GLY A 131 -4.03 -5.55 18.57
C GLY A 131 -4.03 -5.42 17.03
N PRO A 132 -3.07 -4.64 16.46
CA PRO A 132 -2.93 -4.40 15.03
C PRO A 132 -2.95 -5.64 14.13
N ILE A 133 -2.33 -6.76 14.52
CA ILE A 133 -2.25 -7.97 13.68
C ILE A 133 -3.63 -8.59 13.45
N SER A 134 -4.54 -8.47 14.42
CA SER A 134 -5.93 -8.93 14.26
C SER A 134 -6.65 -8.10 13.18
N PHE A 135 -6.49 -6.78 13.19
CA PHE A 135 -7.10 -5.90 12.19
C PHE A 135 -6.45 -6.06 10.81
N LEU A 136 -5.15 -6.34 10.75
CA LEU A 136 -4.45 -6.70 9.52
C LEU A 136 -5.11 -7.90 8.82
N LYS A 137 -5.50 -8.93 9.59
CA LYS A 137 -6.24 -10.09 9.06
C LYS A 137 -7.63 -9.73 8.55
N VAL A 138 -8.34 -8.82 9.23
CA VAL A 138 -9.65 -8.31 8.78
C VAL A 138 -9.50 -7.57 7.44
N TYR A 139 -8.51 -6.69 7.32
CA TYR A 139 -8.23 -5.98 6.07
C TYR A 139 -7.88 -6.95 4.95
N ASN A 140 -7.05 -7.97 5.23
CA ASN A 140 -6.69 -8.97 4.23
C ASN A 140 -7.93 -9.71 3.69
N ALA A 141 -8.81 -10.15 4.58
CA ALA A 141 -10.03 -10.86 4.21
C ALA A 141 -11.00 -9.97 3.42
N ALA A 142 -11.11 -8.69 3.78
CA ALA A 142 -11.91 -7.73 3.03
C ALA A 142 -11.38 -7.54 1.60
N THR A 143 -10.05 -7.42 1.42
CA THR A 143 -9.44 -7.34 0.09
C THR A 143 -9.69 -8.60 -0.74
N ASP A 144 -9.66 -9.79 -0.12
CA ASP A 144 -10.02 -11.05 -0.79
C ASP A 144 -11.49 -11.07 -1.25
N ALA A 145 -12.41 -10.51 -0.46
CA ALA A 145 -13.82 -10.42 -0.85
C ALA A 145 -14.03 -9.46 -2.03
N VAL A 146 -13.37 -8.29 -2.03
CA VAL A 146 -13.48 -7.30 -3.11
C VAL A 146 -12.89 -7.82 -4.43
N LYS A 147 -11.87 -8.67 -4.36
CA LYS A 147 -11.24 -9.33 -5.53
C LYS A 147 -12.26 -10.05 -6.42
N GLN A 148 -13.38 -10.52 -5.88
CA GLN A 148 -14.40 -11.25 -6.64
C GLN A 148 -15.18 -10.37 -7.63
N GLY A 149 -15.15 -9.04 -7.48
CA GLY A 149 -15.90 -8.09 -8.32
C GLY A 149 -15.07 -7.16 -9.21
N GLY A 150 -13.74 -7.19 -9.13
CA GLY A 150 -12.84 -6.24 -9.81
C GLY A 150 -11.94 -6.88 -10.88
N THR A 151 -11.48 -6.07 -11.84
CA THR A 151 -10.54 -6.48 -12.91
C THR A 151 -9.10 -6.71 -12.42
N ARG A 152 -8.75 -6.26 -11.21
CA ARG A 152 -7.39 -6.35 -10.64
C ARG A 152 -7.45 -6.76 -9.16
N ARG A 153 -6.46 -7.53 -8.72
CA ARG A 153 -6.24 -7.85 -7.30
C ARG A 153 -5.78 -6.58 -6.55
N GLY A 154 -6.54 -6.17 -5.52
CA GLY A 154 -6.11 -5.13 -4.59
C GLY A 154 -4.85 -5.56 -3.85
N ALA A 155 -3.95 -4.62 -3.61
CA ALA A 155 -2.71 -4.85 -2.87
C ALA A 155 -2.59 -3.81 -1.76
N ASN A 156 -2.08 -4.25 -0.62
CA ASN A 156 -1.95 -3.44 0.57
C ASN A 156 -0.50 -3.34 1.03
N MET A 157 -0.09 -2.20 1.57
CA MET A 157 1.09 -2.07 2.45
C MET A 157 0.62 -1.98 3.91
N ALA A 158 1.26 -2.72 4.80
CA ALA A 158 1.14 -2.50 6.24
C ALA A 158 2.51 -2.17 6.82
N ILE A 159 2.59 -1.04 7.53
CA ILE A 159 3.77 -0.63 8.27
C ILE A 159 3.48 -0.67 9.77
N LEU A 160 4.42 -1.21 10.53
CA LEU A 160 4.45 -1.12 11.99
C LEU A 160 5.82 -0.61 12.45
N ASN A 161 5.82 0.38 13.34
CA ASN A 161 7.05 0.93 13.89
C ASN A 161 7.75 -0.09 14.78
N VAL A 162 9.08 -0.09 14.73
CA VAL A 162 9.91 -1.07 15.46
C VAL A 162 9.75 -0.99 16.97
N GLU A 163 9.38 0.19 17.49
CA GLU A 163 9.09 0.45 18.90
C GLU A 163 7.70 -0.06 19.35
N HIS A 164 6.86 -0.59 18.44
CA HIS A 164 5.54 -1.08 18.83
C HIS A 164 5.64 -2.39 19.66
N PRO A 165 4.84 -2.58 20.73
CA PRO A 165 4.95 -3.76 21.60
C PRO A 165 4.78 -5.12 20.90
N GLN A 166 4.02 -5.15 19.80
CA GLN A 166 3.76 -6.34 18.96
C GLN A 166 4.71 -6.51 17.77
N ILE A 167 5.88 -5.86 17.78
CA ILE A 167 6.81 -5.90 16.65
C ILE A 167 7.30 -7.32 16.32
N LEU A 168 7.58 -8.15 17.31
CA LEU A 168 8.09 -9.51 17.09
C LEU A 168 7.07 -10.40 16.39
N GLU A 169 5.80 -10.29 16.79
CA GLU A 169 4.68 -10.98 16.18
C GLU A 169 4.41 -10.45 14.77
N PHE A 170 4.55 -9.14 14.54
CA PHE A 170 4.38 -8.53 13.23
C PHE A 170 5.44 -8.99 12.23
N ILE A 171 6.72 -9.04 12.62
CA ILE A 171 7.80 -9.53 11.76
C ILE A 171 7.54 -10.98 11.31
N GLN A 172 6.92 -11.78 12.17
CA GLN A 172 6.65 -13.20 11.91
C GLN A 172 5.24 -13.49 11.38
N CYS A 173 4.36 -12.48 11.27
CA CYS A 173 2.93 -12.71 10.98
C CYS A 173 2.66 -13.32 9.59
N LYS A 174 3.68 -13.30 8.71
CA LYS A 174 3.68 -13.90 7.37
C LYS A 174 4.64 -15.08 7.22
N ALA A 175 5.03 -15.73 8.31
CA ALA A 175 5.88 -16.92 8.25
C ALA A 175 5.24 -18.08 7.46
N ASP A 176 3.90 -18.19 7.50
CA ASP A 176 3.14 -18.98 6.53
C ASP A 176 2.83 -18.13 5.30
N PRO A 177 3.33 -18.46 4.10
CA PRO A 177 3.07 -17.70 2.87
C PRO A 177 1.61 -17.71 2.42
N LYS A 178 0.75 -18.54 3.03
CA LYS A 178 -0.70 -18.57 2.77
C LYS A 178 -1.47 -17.52 3.57
N GLU A 179 -0.86 -16.94 4.59
CA GLU A 179 -1.48 -15.89 5.41
C GLU A 179 -1.17 -14.50 4.82
N LEU A 180 -2.11 -13.57 4.98
CA LEU A 180 -1.95 -12.15 4.62
C LEU A 180 -1.49 -11.92 3.15
N THR A 181 -1.98 -12.74 2.23
CA THR A 181 -1.53 -12.76 0.82
C THR A 181 -1.85 -11.49 0.02
N ASN A 182 -2.66 -10.58 0.55
CA ASN A 182 -2.95 -9.28 -0.05
C ASN A 182 -2.13 -8.13 0.54
N PHE A 183 -1.24 -8.41 1.49
CA PHE A 183 -0.37 -7.42 2.10
C PHE A 183 1.08 -7.64 1.68
N ASN A 184 1.79 -6.56 1.45
CA ASN A 184 3.20 -6.44 1.74
C ASN A 184 3.34 -5.87 3.16
N ILE A 185 4.26 -6.39 3.97
CA ILE A 185 4.55 -5.85 5.31
C ILE A 185 5.94 -5.22 5.37
N SER A 186 6.08 -4.13 6.11
CA SER A 186 7.37 -3.47 6.34
C SER A 186 7.49 -2.93 7.77
N VAL A 187 8.70 -2.95 8.31
CA VAL A 187 9.01 -2.35 9.60
C VAL A 187 9.44 -0.90 9.40
N GLY A 188 8.75 0.02 10.06
CA GLY A 188 9.17 1.41 10.16
C GLY A 188 10.30 1.53 11.17
N VAL A 189 11.49 1.91 10.72
CA VAL A 189 12.68 2.06 11.57
C VAL A 189 13.08 3.52 11.72
N SER A 190 13.49 3.87 12.93
CA SER A 190 14.08 5.17 13.28
C SER A 190 15.60 5.12 13.21
N GLU A 191 16.22 6.29 13.06
CA GLU A 191 17.68 6.45 13.18
C GLU A 191 18.15 6.01 14.57
N VAL A 192 17.38 6.33 15.62
CA VAL A 192 17.67 5.93 17.01
C VAL A 192 17.76 4.41 17.15
N TYR A 193 16.79 3.68 16.58
CA TYR A 193 16.82 2.22 16.57
C TYR A 193 18.05 1.69 15.82
N MET A 194 18.37 2.24 14.64
CA MET A 194 19.54 1.79 13.86
C MET A 194 20.86 2.04 14.60
N GLN A 195 20.99 3.15 15.32
CA GLN A 195 22.13 3.38 16.20
C GLN A 195 22.19 2.37 17.35
N ALA A 196 21.05 1.95 17.90
CA ALA A 196 21.01 0.90 18.91
C ALA A 196 21.47 -0.46 18.33
N VAL A 197 21.11 -0.80 17.08
CA VAL A 197 21.59 -2.02 16.40
C VAL A 197 23.11 -2.01 16.26
N LEU A 198 23.67 -0.90 15.76
CA LEU A 198 25.12 -0.75 15.54
C LEU A 198 25.92 -0.87 16.84
N ASN A 199 25.43 -0.23 17.90
CA ASN A 199 26.10 -0.19 19.21
C ASN A 199 25.79 -1.39 20.10
N ASP A 200 25.00 -2.36 19.62
CA ASP A 200 24.56 -3.51 20.41
C ASP A 200 23.82 -3.10 21.70
N ASN A 201 22.92 -2.12 21.60
CA ASN A 201 22.13 -1.61 22.72
C ASN A 201 20.72 -2.20 22.74
N ASP A 202 20.06 -2.03 23.87
CA ASP A 202 18.63 -2.26 24.01
C ASP A 202 17.84 -1.02 23.54
N TYR A 203 16.56 -1.23 23.20
CA TYR A 203 15.61 -0.16 22.90
C TYR A 203 14.25 -0.42 23.55
N ASP A 204 13.48 0.65 23.73
CA ASP A 204 12.18 0.61 24.40
C ASP A 204 11.06 0.24 23.41
N LEU A 205 10.17 -0.65 23.85
CA LEU A 205 8.86 -0.81 23.21
C LEU A 205 7.83 0.05 23.93
N ILE A 206 7.13 0.90 23.17
CA ILE A 206 6.28 1.96 23.70
C ILE A 206 4.84 1.70 23.28
N SER A 207 3.93 1.61 24.25
CA SER A 207 2.50 1.50 23.96
C SER A 207 2.00 2.79 23.31
N PRO A 208 1.43 2.76 22.10
CA PRO A 208 0.88 3.96 21.46
C PRO A 208 -0.33 4.51 22.23
N HIS A 209 -1.03 3.65 22.98
CA HIS A 209 -2.17 4.04 23.81
C HIS A 209 -1.77 4.84 25.06
N SER A 210 -0.74 4.36 25.78
CA SER A 210 -0.38 4.92 27.09
C SER A 210 0.88 5.79 27.08
N GLY A 211 1.68 5.73 26.02
CA GLY A 211 3.00 6.37 25.92
C GLY A 211 4.05 5.77 26.85
N LYS A 212 3.75 4.66 27.53
CA LYS A 212 4.66 4.02 28.50
C LYS A 212 5.51 2.95 27.83
N VAL A 213 6.72 2.80 28.35
CA VAL A 213 7.59 1.67 28.03
C VAL A 213 6.97 0.39 28.60
N ILE A 214 6.68 -0.57 27.72
CA ILE A 214 6.10 -1.87 28.07
C ILE A 214 7.20 -2.89 28.37
N ARG A 215 8.26 -2.91 27.54
CA ARG A 215 9.44 -3.76 27.73
C ARG A 215 10.62 -3.21 26.94
N ARG A 216 11.80 -3.76 27.17
CA ARG A 216 13.01 -3.53 26.36
C ARG A 216 13.36 -4.78 25.58
N LEU A 217 13.93 -4.59 24.39
CA LEU A 217 14.49 -5.66 23.56
C LEU A 217 15.89 -5.27 23.11
N LYS A 218 16.73 -6.28 22.86
CA LYS A 218 18.03 -6.09 22.22
C LYS A 218 17.81 -5.71 20.75
N ALA A 219 18.26 -4.53 20.33
CA ALA A 219 17.98 -4.03 18.99
C ALA A 219 18.53 -4.97 17.90
N ARG A 220 19.73 -5.53 18.12
CA ARG A 220 20.37 -6.46 17.19
C ARG A 220 19.56 -7.75 16.98
N ASP A 221 18.93 -8.28 18.01
CA ASP A 221 18.12 -9.51 17.91
C ASP A 221 16.88 -9.28 17.06
N VAL A 222 16.20 -8.13 17.24
CA VAL A 222 15.04 -7.75 16.43
C VAL A 222 15.44 -7.49 14.98
N PHE A 223 16.58 -6.84 14.74
CA PHE A 223 17.11 -6.62 13.39
C PHE A 223 17.48 -7.93 12.69
N ASN A 224 18.12 -8.87 13.41
CA ASN A 224 18.41 -10.20 12.89
C ASN A 224 17.15 -10.96 12.50
N LEU A 225 16.09 -10.86 13.31
CA LEU A 225 14.79 -11.48 13.00
C LEU A 225 14.17 -10.88 11.72
N ILE A 226 14.27 -9.55 11.52
CA ILE A 226 13.83 -8.90 10.29
C ILE A 226 14.58 -9.47 9.08
N VAL A 227 15.92 -9.56 9.18
CA VAL A 227 16.77 -10.10 8.10
C VAL A 227 16.46 -11.57 7.81
N GLU A 228 16.30 -12.39 8.85
CA GLU A 228 15.97 -13.81 8.71
C GLU A 228 14.65 -14.01 7.98
N MET A 229 13.60 -13.30 8.40
CA MET A 229 12.29 -13.38 7.76
C MET A 229 12.33 -12.87 6.32
N ALA A 230 12.97 -11.73 6.09
CA ALA A 230 13.13 -11.18 4.74
C ALA A 230 13.88 -12.14 3.81
N HIS A 231 14.90 -12.85 4.31
CA HIS A 231 15.58 -13.89 3.54
C HIS A 231 14.68 -15.11 3.27
N ARG A 232 13.83 -15.48 4.23
CA ARG A 232 12.96 -16.64 4.16
C ARG A 232 11.81 -16.49 3.16
N ASN A 233 11.15 -15.33 3.11
CA ASN A 233 9.94 -15.14 2.31
C ASN A 233 9.84 -13.78 1.58
N GLY A 234 10.89 -12.95 1.65
CA GLY A 234 10.90 -11.61 1.04
C GLY A 234 10.31 -10.49 1.92
N GLU A 235 9.88 -10.80 3.14
CA GLU A 235 9.21 -9.86 4.06
C GLU A 235 9.64 -10.06 5.53
N PRO A 236 9.60 -9.03 6.39
CA PRO A 236 9.18 -7.67 6.09
C PRO A 236 10.26 -6.84 5.38
N GLY A 237 9.82 -5.84 4.62
CA GLY A 237 10.68 -4.75 4.17
C GLY A 237 11.06 -3.81 5.31
N ILE A 238 11.90 -2.82 5.03
CA ILE A 238 12.30 -1.78 5.99
C ILE A 238 12.02 -0.40 5.38
N ILE A 239 11.40 0.48 6.17
CA ILE A 239 11.11 1.86 5.80
C ILE A 239 11.80 2.80 6.80
N PHE A 240 12.72 3.64 6.32
CA PHE A 240 13.43 4.62 7.14
C PHE A 240 12.58 5.89 7.29
N LEU A 241 11.63 5.87 8.24
CA LEU A 241 10.65 6.94 8.42
C LEU A 241 11.29 8.31 8.69
N ASP A 242 12.42 8.35 9.40
CA ASP A 242 13.12 9.61 9.67
C ASP A 242 13.73 10.22 8.40
N LYS A 243 14.28 9.41 7.50
CA LYS A 243 14.83 9.90 6.23
C LYS A 243 13.72 10.41 5.32
N ILE A 244 12.61 9.68 5.23
CA ILE A 244 11.42 10.11 4.47
C ILE A 244 10.93 11.46 5.02
N ASN A 245 10.79 11.60 6.33
CA ASN A 245 10.30 12.84 6.93
C ASN A 245 11.30 14.00 6.84
N ALA A 246 12.60 13.75 6.85
CA ALA A 246 13.62 14.78 6.62
C ALA A 246 13.54 15.36 5.19
N ALA A 247 13.11 14.55 4.22
CA ALA A 247 12.92 14.96 2.84
C ALA A 247 11.46 15.26 2.47
N ASN A 248 10.54 15.30 3.46
CA ASN A 248 9.12 15.51 3.22
C ASN A 248 8.89 16.90 2.58
N PRO A 249 8.33 16.99 1.35
CA PRO A 249 8.10 18.27 0.68
C PRO A 249 6.91 19.05 1.28
N THR A 250 6.07 18.41 2.09
CA THR A 250 4.84 18.99 2.67
C THR A 250 4.76 18.79 4.19
N PRO A 251 5.80 19.17 4.97
CA PRO A 251 5.88 18.86 6.41
C PRO A 251 4.79 19.53 7.25
N LYS A 252 4.16 20.59 6.72
CA LYS A 252 3.04 21.29 7.37
C LYS A 252 1.73 20.49 7.38
N LEU A 253 1.59 19.49 6.50
CA LEU A 253 0.40 18.64 6.43
C LEU A 253 0.44 17.46 7.40
N GLY A 254 1.63 17.13 7.90
CA GLY A 254 1.83 16.01 8.81
C GLY A 254 3.12 15.26 8.52
N ARG A 255 3.37 14.24 9.34
CA ARG A 255 4.45 13.28 9.12
C ARG A 255 3.98 12.19 8.15
N ILE A 256 4.91 11.69 7.35
CA ILE A 256 4.68 10.51 6.53
C ILE A 256 4.92 9.28 7.42
N GLU A 257 3.89 8.46 7.58
CA GLU A 257 3.90 7.30 8.49
C GLU A 257 3.74 5.97 7.76
N SER A 258 3.38 6.02 6.48
CA SER A 258 3.24 4.85 5.62
C SER A 258 3.54 5.24 4.17
N THR A 259 3.80 4.23 3.35
CA THR A 259 3.93 4.34 1.90
C THR A 259 2.79 3.60 1.21
N ASN A 260 2.72 3.69 -0.11
CA ASN A 260 1.88 2.83 -0.94
C ASN A 260 2.38 1.35 -0.95
N PRO A 261 1.66 0.41 -1.61
CA PRO A 261 2.04 -1.02 -1.69
C PRO A 261 3.45 -1.34 -2.18
N CYS A 262 4.07 -0.44 -2.94
CA CYS A 262 5.36 -0.66 -3.60
C CYS A 262 6.52 0.12 -2.94
N GLY A 263 6.24 0.99 -1.95
CA GLY A 263 7.27 1.66 -1.15
C GLY A 263 7.88 2.92 -1.76
N GLU A 264 7.37 3.42 -2.89
CA GLU A 264 7.90 4.55 -3.66
C GLU A 264 7.15 5.87 -3.46
N GLN A 265 5.97 5.84 -2.82
CA GLN A 265 5.12 7.01 -2.57
C GLN A 265 5.12 7.42 -1.09
#